data_AF-A0A540VLS8-F1
#
_entry.id   AF-A0A540VLS8-F1
#
_cell.length_a   1.000
_cell.length_b   1.000
_cell.length_c   1.000
_cell.angle_alpha   90.00
_cell.angle_beta   90.00
_cell.angle_gamma   90.00
#
_symmetry.space_group_name_H-M   'P 1'
#
loop_
_entity.id
_entity.type
_entity.pdbx_description
1 polymer ?
#
loop_
_entity_poly.entity_id
_entity_poly.type
_entity_poly.pdbx_seq_one_letter_code
_entity_poly.pdbx_strand_id
1 'polypeptide(L)'
;MNLSRLRPTRTTWLALVGFLWSISFDALRDFVWADLRDGLVDLRGMSRSTRLLVWMGFGLLFVMAAVLVFNDFWRAHFPLLAATAGTPGRGSLVPVAVIPVTLYMLALAWSFALAGALHSGVGVRLAVLLGYSIIMVLWLRASLLATSAGWMVALGWAPLAGVLLLFLLRWRRPARPTEEFVALFLLVMAAFGVIQQRLVEMWRVSDAPLFLSILDSNMVSYAGLALPLLLLLGLDIADFVHRAGSWVSGIAGQRLPGWGLYGLLGALSLWWGVTLTEQVGERLAADPLPGVLLAYASALPVPLGALCIWLLVRRWNGAGTRRWDEEAVVAAAHRAAPWFILAFLASNLVLIVLLSVVTALGSEVHVLEEVSQSVDRFYGLYQRNFMSLVLAIALGVGLWMAWRGRWAMGLYLGTLGTILLWGDLTAPGRPLAFLAWQGPEAGFWWVVWFLGLGLYWLVRARLTPDRGARLLLVLVMAALLRQTDFIENPFSPLFSFAGVGFIAFGLIWDALTIGGWANRGSPALPRLSRIFLYLGYVLFTVILVNWMLTAHNLSYVETFTGDAAISGLNMVGKPLLYALFLVILGQPDEARERDNVTA
;
A
#
# COMPACT_ATOMS: atom_id res chain seq x y z
N MET A 1 -28.95 49.02 -10.91
CA MET A 1 -28.09 48.26 -9.97
C MET A 1 -26.65 48.40 -10.44
N ASN A 2 -25.78 49.03 -9.63
CA ASN A 2 -24.46 49.50 -10.06
C ASN A 2 -23.39 48.42 -9.79
N LEU A 3 -22.93 47.72 -10.84
CA LEU A 3 -21.98 46.58 -10.77
C LEU A 3 -20.55 46.99 -10.36
N SER A 4 -20.26 48.28 -10.19
CA SER A 4 -18.96 48.81 -9.79
C SER A 4 -18.62 48.63 -8.29
N ARG A 5 -19.60 48.24 -7.46
CA ARG A 5 -19.39 47.98 -6.01
C ARG A 5 -18.92 46.55 -5.68
N LEU A 6 -18.73 45.69 -6.68
CA LEU A 6 -18.23 44.31 -6.52
C LEU A 6 -16.74 44.15 -6.85
N ARG A 7 -15.96 45.24 -6.90
CA ARG A 7 -14.50 45.12 -7.03
C ARG A 7 -13.92 44.77 -5.66
N PRO A 8 -13.25 43.60 -5.51
CA PRO A 8 -12.62 43.23 -4.25
C PRO A 8 -11.59 44.30 -3.86
N THR A 9 -11.75 44.89 -2.69
CA THR A 9 -10.81 45.88 -2.16
C THR A 9 -9.47 45.22 -1.83
N ARG A 10 -8.37 45.99 -1.85
CA ARG A 10 -7.02 45.51 -1.54
C ARG A 10 -6.94 44.81 -0.17
N THR A 11 -7.80 45.21 0.76
CA THR A 11 -8.00 44.58 2.08
C THR A 11 -8.61 43.18 1.98
N THR A 12 -9.55 42.93 1.07
CA THR A 12 -10.13 41.61 0.83
C THR A 12 -9.12 40.66 0.22
N TRP A 13 -8.24 41.15 -0.66
CA TRP A 13 -7.13 40.35 -1.20
C TRP A 13 -6.08 40.01 -0.15
N LEU A 14 -5.69 40.96 0.70
CA LEU A 14 -4.76 40.70 1.79
C LEU A 14 -5.37 39.77 2.85
N ALA A 15 -6.66 39.88 3.13
CA ALA A 15 -7.38 38.96 4.01
C ALA A 15 -7.48 37.56 3.39
N LEU A 16 -7.73 37.44 2.09
CA LEU A 16 -7.73 36.16 1.37
C LEU A 16 -6.34 35.51 1.39
N VAL A 17 -5.28 36.27 1.11
CA VAL A 17 -3.90 35.78 1.14
C VAL A 17 -3.48 35.40 2.57
N GLY A 18 -3.80 36.22 3.57
CA GLY A 18 -3.54 35.91 4.97
C GLY A 18 -4.32 34.69 5.47
N PHE A 19 -5.56 34.53 5.01
CA PHE A 19 -6.39 33.35 5.27
C PHE A 19 -5.77 32.10 4.63
N LEU A 20 -5.45 32.14 3.34
CA LEU A 20 -4.80 31.05 2.62
C LEU A 20 -3.44 30.70 3.24
N TRP A 21 -2.64 31.69 3.63
CA TRP A 21 -1.35 31.49 4.29
C TRP A 21 -1.50 30.84 5.67
N SER A 22 -2.44 31.31 6.50
CA SER A 22 -2.72 30.71 7.82
C SER A 22 -3.15 29.25 7.68
N ILE A 23 -3.98 28.98 6.67
CA ILE A 23 -4.49 27.65 6.35
C ILE A 23 -3.35 26.73 5.89
N SER A 24 -2.49 27.19 4.98
CA SER A 24 -1.34 26.41 4.50
C SER A 24 -0.31 26.16 5.60
N PHE A 25 -0.07 27.12 6.50
CA PHE A 25 0.90 26.96 7.58
C PHE A 25 0.38 26.07 8.70
N ASP A 26 -0.89 26.22 9.11
CA ASP A 26 -1.53 25.33 10.07
C ASP A 26 -1.58 23.90 9.53
N ALA A 27 -1.88 23.72 8.23
CA ALA A 27 -1.79 22.42 7.59
C ALA A 27 -0.37 21.84 7.63
N LEU A 28 0.66 22.62 7.29
CA LEU A 28 2.04 22.14 7.36
C LEU A 28 2.43 21.75 8.80
N ARG A 29 2.05 22.55 9.80
CA ARG A 29 2.38 22.26 11.20
C ARG A 29 1.69 21.00 11.69
N ASP A 30 0.39 20.88 11.46
CA ASP A 30 -0.42 19.81 12.04
C ASP A 30 -0.25 18.49 11.26
N PHE A 31 -0.04 18.53 9.94
CA PHE A 31 0.22 17.31 9.15
C PHE A 31 1.69 16.90 9.11
N VAL A 32 2.64 17.85 9.09
CA VAL A 32 4.06 17.50 8.90
C VAL A 32 4.80 17.43 10.24
N TRP A 33 4.67 18.45 11.08
CA TRP A 33 5.53 18.57 12.25
C TRP A 33 5.10 17.69 13.44
N ALA A 34 3.79 17.56 13.67
CA ALA A 34 3.26 16.72 14.74
C ALA A 34 3.55 15.23 14.50
N ASP A 35 3.27 14.73 13.29
CA ASP A 35 3.53 13.34 12.91
C ASP A 35 5.03 12.99 12.91
N LEU A 36 5.90 13.90 12.48
CA LEU A 36 7.36 13.70 12.56
C LEU A 36 7.86 13.55 14.00
N ARG A 37 7.33 14.32 14.95
CA ARG A 37 7.81 14.30 16.34
C ARG A 37 7.48 13.00 17.05
N ASP A 38 6.27 12.49 16.84
CA ASP A 38 5.80 11.25 17.46
C ASP A 38 6.31 9.98 16.74
N GLY A 39 6.78 10.16 15.51
CA GLY A 39 7.23 9.12 14.61
C GLY A 39 8.72 8.80 14.59
N LEU A 40 9.57 9.48 15.37
CA LEU A 40 11.01 9.16 15.40
C LEU A 40 11.31 7.89 16.19
N VAL A 41 12.26 7.07 15.70
CA VAL A 41 12.72 5.85 16.40
C VAL A 41 13.48 6.22 17.67
N ASP A 42 13.05 5.66 18.80
CA ASP A 42 13.68 5.83 20.11
C ASP A 42 14.92 4.94 20.25
N LEU A 43 16.09 5.57 20.22
CA LEU A 43 17.41 4.94 20.36
C LEU A 43 17.91 4.86 21.81
N ARG A 44 17.10 5.30 22.79
CA ARG A 44 17.47 5.26 24.23
C ARG A 44 17.59 3.81 24.70
N GLY A 45 18.63 3.51 25.47
CA GLY A 45 18.88 2.15 25.99
C GLY A 45 19.52 1.16 25.01
N MET A 46 19.89 1.58 23.80
CA MET A 46 20.68 0.76 22.87
C MET A 46 22.19 0.98 23.06
N SER A 47 22.98 -0.07 22.80
CA SER A 47 24.44 0.04 22.75
C SER A 47 24.90 0.98 21.63
N ARG A 48 26.11 1.54 21.75
CA ARG A 48 26.68 2.44 20.72
C ARG A 48 26.79 1.76 19.36
N SER A 49 27.22 0.50 19.32
CA SER A 49 27.35 -0.28 18.08
C SER A 49 26.00 -0.56 17.43
N THR A 50 24.98 -0.92 18.21
CA THR A 50 23.62 -1.10 17.69
C THR A 50 23.05 0.20 17.14
N ARG A 51 23.28 1.32 17.84
CA ARG A 51 22.85 2.64 17.37
C ARG A 51 23.51 3.00 16.04
N LEU A 52 24.80 2.71 15.88
CA LEU A 52 25.53 2.91 14.62
C LEU A 52 24.91 2.09 13.47
N LEU A 53 24.53 0.83 13.71
CA LEU A 53 23.86 0.00 12.70
C LEU A 53 22.51 0.59 12.28
N VAL A 54 21.72 1.11 13.23
CA VAL A 54 20.44 1.76 12.93
C VAL A 54 20.66 3.03 12.11
N TRP A 55 21.61 3.88 12.51
CA TRP A 55 21.99 5.08 11.74
C TRP A 55 22.50 4.74 10.35
N MET A 56 23.29 3.66 10.21
CA MET A 56 23.75 3.17 8.92
C MET A 56 22.56 2.75 8.05
N GLY A 57 21.59 2.00 8.60
CA GLY A 57 20.39 1.61 7.87
C GLY A 57 19.57 2.79 7.37
N PHE A 58 19.31 3.80 8.21
CA PHE A 58 18.62 5.02 7.80
C PHE A 58 19.45 5.87 6.83
N GLY A 59 20.75 6.02 7.07
CA GLY A 59 21.65 6.75 6.17
C GLY A 59 21.67 6.14 4.77
N LEU A 60 21.70 4.81 4.70
CA LEU A 60 21.61 4.06 3.44
C LEU A 60 20.25 4.24 2.75
N LEU A 61 19.16 4.31 3.50
CA LEU A 61 17.84 4.63 2.97
C LEU A 61 17.83 6.02 2.32
N PHE A 62 18.39 7.03 2.98
CA PHE A 62 18.52 8.39 2.40
C PHE A 62 19.40 8.40 1.16
N VAL A 63 20.53 7.69 1.17
CA VAL A 63 21.39 7.56 0.00
C VAL A 63 20.63 6.92 -1.16
N MET A 64 19.87 5.86 -0.90
CA MET A 64 19.09 5.19 -1.95
C MET A 64 17.95 6.03 -2.48
N ALA A 65 17.27 6.79 -1.62
CA ALA A 65 16.28 7.76 -2.06
C ALA A 65 16.91 8.86 -2.92
N ALA A 66 18.12 9.32 -2.59
CA ALA A 66 18.87 10.24 -3.43
C ALA A 66 19.23 9.59 -4.79
N VAL A 67 19.73 8.36 -4.81
CA VAL A 67 20.02 7.64 -6.07
C VAL A 67 18.77 7.52 -6.94
N LEU A 68 17.62 7.27 -6.34
CA LEU A 68 16.33 7.18 -7.02
C LEU A 68 15.90 8.52 -7.63
N VAL A 69 16.12 9.64 -6.94
CA VAL A 69 15.88 10.99 -7.48
C VAL A 69 16.88 11.36 -8.59
N PHE A 70 18.14 10.94 -8.45
CA PHE A 70 19.21 11.22 -9.40
C PHE A 70 19.47 10.07 -10.38
N ASN A 71 18.47 9.25 -10.71
CA ASN A 71 18.63 8.08 -11.57
C ASN A 71 19.24 8.44 -12.94
N ASP A 72 18.77 9.53 -13.58
CA ASP A 72 19.28 9.98 -14.87
C ASP A 72 20.79 10.31 -14.85
N PHE A 73 21.31 10.76 -13.70
CA PHE A 73 22.74 11.02 -13.54
C PHE A 73 23.54 9.73 -13.73
N TRP A 74 23.11 8.61 -13.15
CA TRP A 74 23.81 7.33 -13.27
C TRP A 74 23.78 6.81 -14.70
N ARG A 75 22.65 6.96 -15.40
CA ARG A 75 22.51 6.53 -16.79
C ARG A 75 23.36 7.36 -17.75
N ALA A 76 23.55 8.64 -17.46
CA ALA A 76 24.38 9.53 -18.28
C ALA A 76 25.89 9.28 -18.14
N HIS A 77 26.36 8.80 -16.98
CA HIS A 77 27.79 8.73 -16.66
C HIS A 77 28.38 7.32 -16.70
N PHE A 78 27.56 6.26 -16.71
CA PHE A 78 28.03 4.88 -16.70
C PHE A 78 27.58 4.10 -17.94
N PRO A 79 28.39 3.13 -18.43
CA PRO A 79 27.98 2.25 -19.51
C PRO A 79 26.68 1.52 -19.18
N LEU A 80 25.80 1.41 -20.17
CA LEU A 80 24.52 0.71 -20.07
C LEU A 80 24.66 -0.70 -20.64
N LEU A 81 24.12 -1.69 -19.94
CA LEU A 81 24.05 -3.07 -20.40
C LEU A 81 22.60 -3.51 -20.60
N ALA A 82 22.38 -4.34 -21.61
CA ALA A 82 21.09 -4.95 -21.87
C ALA A 82 20.79 -6.04 -20.83
N ALA A 83 19.70 -5.89 -20.08
CA ALA A 83 19.21 -6.83 -19.09
C ALA A 83 18.56 -8.06 -19.70
N THR A 84 18.06 -7.97 -20.94
CA THR A 84 17.48 -9.08 -21.70
C THR A 84 18.32 -9.37 -22.94
N ALA A 85 18.63 -10.64 -23.16
CA ALA A 85 19.39 -11.07 -24.33
C ALA A 85 18.61 -10.77 -25.63
N GLY A 86 19.15 -9.89 -26.49
CA GLY A 86 18.72 -9.75 -27.88
C GLY A 86 17.73 -8.63 -28.22
N THR A 87 17.22 -7.85 -27.26
CA THR A 87 16.31 -6.72 -27.56
C THR A 87 16.74 -5.44 -26.84
N PRO A 88 17.59 -4.61 -27.49
CA PRO A 88 17.76 -3.22 -27.09
C PRO A 88 16.41 -2.49 -27.24
N GLY A 89 15.81 -2.08 -26.13
CA GLY A 89 14.52 -1.41 -26.09
C GLY A 89 14.38 -0.53 -24.86
N ARG A 90 13.29 0.25 -24.77
CA ARG A 90 12.94 0.94 -23.53
C ARG A 90 12.68 -0.11 -22.44
N GLY A 91 13.38 0.01 -21.32
CA GLY A 91 13.20 -0.88 -20.16
C GLY A 91 14.11 -2.09 -20.06
N SER A 92 15.14 -2.19 -20.90
CA SER A 92 16.13 -3.26 -20.83
C SER A 92 17.55 -2.77 -20.55
N LEU A 93 17.79 -1.50 -20.20
CA LEU A 93 19.15 -0.96 -20.07
C LEU A 93 19.47 -0.51 -18.64
N VAL A 94 20.44 -1.17 -18.02
CA VAL A 94 20.88 -0.90 -16.64
C VAL A 94 22.32 -0.37 -16.61
N PRO A 95 22.63 0.69 -15.84
CA PRO A 95 24.00 1.14 -15.65
C PRO A 95 24.86 0.10 -14.91
N VAL A 96 26.05 -0.19 -15.43
CA VAL A 96 26.97 -1.20 -14.84
C VAL A 96 27.26 -0.95 -13.36
N ALA A 97 27.42 0.32 -12.98
CA ALA A 97 27.76 0.71 -11.61
C ALA A 97 26.64 0.40 -10.61
N VAL A 98 25.38 0.31 -11.04
CA VAL A 98 24.22 0.05 -10.17
C VAL A 98 24.19 -1.41 -9.71
N ILE A 99 24.69 -2.35 -10.53
CA ILE A 99 24.66 -3.79 -10.25
C ILE A 99 25.34 -4.16 -8.92
N PRO A 100 26.65 -3.86 -8.69
CA PRO A 100 27.30 -4.22 -7.43
C PRO A 100 26.69 -3.48 -6.24
N VAL A 101 26.23 -2.25 -6.43
CA VAL A 101 25.53 -1.48 -5.38
C VAL A 101 24.24 -2.18 -4.98
N THR A 102 23.41 -2.60 -5.94
CA THR A 102 22.17 -3.35 -5.69
C THR A 102 22.43 -4.65 -4.94
N LEU A 103 23.40 -5.47 -5.37
CA LEU A 103 23.73 -6.73 -4.70
C LEU A 103 24.23 -6.52 -3.26
N TYR A 104 25.09 -5.53 -3.05
CA TYR A 104 25.56 -5.16 -1.72
C TYR A 104 24.41 -4.72 -0.81
N MET A 105 23.51 -3.90 -1.35
CA MET A 105 22.36 -3.39 -0.60
C MET A 105 21.34 -4.48 -0.29
N LEU A 106 21.13 -5.44 -1.20
CA LEU A 106 20.30 -6.63 -0.93
C LEU A 106 20.89 -7.48 0.19
N ALA A 107 22.21 -7.65 0.20
CA ALA A 107 22.88 -8.38 1.25
C ALA A 107 22.68 -7.70 2.61
N LEU A 108 22.81 -6.37 2.67
CA LEU A 108 22.51 -5.60 3.87
C LEU A 108 21.05 -5.71 4.30
N ALA A 109 20.10 -5.57 3.37
CA ALA A 109 18.66 -5.67 3.64
C ALA A 109 18.29 -7.04 4.23
N TRP A 110 18.79 -8.13 3.62
CA TRP A 110 18.63 -9.48 4.17
C TRP A 110 19.25 -9.62 5.55
N SER A 111 20.42 -9.03 5.78
CA SER A 111 21.12 -9.12 7.06
C SER A 111 20.36 -8.44 8.18
N PHE A 112 19.77 -7.26 7.91
CA PHE A 112 18.88 -6.59 8.85
C PHE A 112 17.62 -7.43 9.12
N ALA A 113 16.97 -7.94 8.06
CA ALA A 113 15.78 -8.77 8.20
C ALA A 113 16.05 -10.04 9.02
N LEU A 114 17.11 -10.78 8.69
CA LEU A 114 17.52 -12.01 9.39
C LEU A 114 17.91 -11.71 10.85
N ALA A 115 18.70 -10.66 11.10
CA ALA A 115 19.10 -10.29 12.47
C ALA A 115 17.90 -9.88 13.33
N GLY A 116 16.93 -9.17 12.75
CA GLY A 116 15.68 -8.84 13.43
C GLY A 116 14.81 -10.06 13.70
N ALA A 117 14.71 -10.98 12.73
CA ALA A 117 13.93 -12.21 12.82
C ALA A 117 14.46 -13.20 13.86
N LEU A 118 15.79 -13.27 14.05
CA LEU A 118 16.45 -14.24 14.91
C LEU A 118 15.94 -14.25 16.36
N HIS A 119 15.60 -13.08 16.91
CA HIS A 119 15.04 -12.92 18.26
C HIS A 119 13.56 -12.55 18.28
N SER A 120 12.91 -12.62 17.12
CA SER A 120 11.46 -12.48 17.01
C SER A 120 10.77 -13.80 17.38
N GLY A 121 9.44 -13.74 17.51
CA GLY A 121 8.58 -14.88 17.73
C GLY A 121 8.74 -15.92 16.63
N VAL A 122 8.45 -17.17 16.96
CA VAL A 122 8.71 -18.34 16.10
C VAL A 122 8.13 -18.17 14.69
N GLY A 123 6.92 -17.62 14.57
CA GLY A 123 6.29 -17.35 13.27
C GLY A 123 7.11 -16.41 12.38
N VAL A 124 7.48 -15.23 12.89
CA VAL A 124 8.28 -14.24 12.13
C VAL A 124 9.66 -14.80 11.80
N ARG A 125 10.28 -15.49 12.76
CA ARG A 125 11.58 -16.11 12.60
C ARG A 125 11.60 -17.12 11.46
N LEU A 126 10.63 -18.06 11.46
CA LEU A 126 10.49 -19.06 10.41
C LEU A 126 10.11 -18.43 9.07
N ALA A 127 9.22 -17.44 9.06
CA ALA A 127 8.80 -16.77 7.83
C ALA A 127 9.96 -16.08 7.11
N VAL A 128 10.78 -15.30 7.83
CA VAL A 128 11.93 -14.60 7.24
C VAL A 128 13.02 -15.59 6.84
N LEU A 129 13.29 -16.60 7.66
CA LEU A 129 14.29 -17.63 7.34
C LEU A 129 13.88 -18.44 6.10
N LEU A 130 12.61 -18.83 6.00
CA LEU A 130 12.06 -19.56 4.86
C LEU A 130 12.11 -18.69 3.60
N GLY A 131 11.68 -17.43 3.69
CA GLY A 131 11.74 -16.48 2.57
C GLY A 131 13.16 -16.29 2.04
N TYR A 132 14.13 -16.06 2.95
CA TYR A 132 15.55 -15.99 2.58
C TYR A 132 16.02 -17.29 1.92
N SER A 133 15.70 -18.44 2.51
CA SER A 133 16.18 -19.73 2.04
C SER A 133 15.64 -20.07 0.65
N ILE A 134 14.35 -19.86 0.40
CA ILE A 134 13.72 -20.09 -0.90
C ILE A 134 14.40 -19.23 -1.97
N ILE A 135 14.55 -17.94 -1.68
CA ILE A 135 15.15 -17.00 -2.62
C ILE A 135 16.61 -17.35 -2.89
N MET A 136 17.41 -17.65 -1.86
CA MET A 136 18.80 -18.07 -2.06
C MET A 136 18.91 -19.38 -2.82
N VAL A 137 18.02 -20.35 -2.60
CA VAL A 137 17.97 -21.60 -3.38
C VAL A 137 17.73 -21.30 -4.86
N LEU A 138 16.79 -20.41 -5.18
CA LEU A 138 16.50 -20.00 -6.57
C LEU A 138 17.73 -19.34 -7.23
N TRP A 139 18.35 -18.40 -6.53
CA TRP A 139 19.58 -17.73 -6.96
C TRP A 139 20.73 -18.71 -7.20
N LEU A 140 20.97 -19.61 -6.23
CA LEU A 140 22.03 -20.60 -6.32
C LEU A 140 21.77 -21.56 -7.47
N ARG A 141 20.56 -22.11 -7.60
CA ARG A 141 20.24 -23.05 -8.69
C ARG A 141 20.41 -22.41 -10.07
N ALA A 142 19.94 -21.17 -10.25
CA ALA A 142 20.15 -20.42 -11.49
C ALA A 142 21.64 -20.26 -11.81
N SER A 143 22.48 -20.04 -10.79
CA SER A 143 23.93 -19.93 -10.97
C SER A 143 24.68 -21.28 -11.13
N LEU A 144 24.08 -22.39 -10.71
CA LEU A 144 24.71 -23.73 -10.69
C LEU A 144 24.51 -24.53 -11.97
N LEU A 145 23.50 -24.18 -12.79
CA LEU A 145 23.29 -24.77 -14.13
C LEU A 145 24.48 -24.57 -15.09
N ALA A 146 25.48 -23.77 -14.72
CA ALA A 146 26.62 -23.41 -15.57
C ALA A 146 27.94 -24.10 -15.24
N THR A 147 28.01 -24.97 -14.23
CA THR A 147 29.31 -25.54 -13.79
C THR A 147 29.24 -27.04 -13.50
N SER A 148 30.30 -27.77 -13.87
CA SER A 148 30.48 -29.20 -13.58
C SER A 148 31.37 -29.50 -12.37
N ALA A 149 31.95 -28.48 -11.71
CA ALA A 149 32.92 -28.66 -10.63
C ALA A 149 32.26 -28.73 -9.23
N GLY A 150 32.32 -29.89 -8.56
CA GLY A 150 31.60 -30.14 -7.30
C GLY A 150 31.98 -29.26 -6.09
N TRP A 151 33.25 -28.86 -5.93
CA TRP A 151 33.68 -28.01 -4.80
C TRP A 151 33.13 -26.58 -4.88
N MET A 152 32.91 -26.10 -6.11
CA MET A 152 32.35 -24.81 -6.43
C MET A 152 30.86 -24.73 -6.08
N VAL A 153 30.14 -25.86 -6.23
CA VAL A 153 28.77 -26.03 -5.76
C VAL A 153 28.71 -25.96 -4.24
N ALA A 154 29.62 -26.66 -3.55
CA ALA A 154 29.68 -26.66 -2.08
C ALA A 154 29.91 -25.25 -1.48
N LEU A 155 30.74 -24.42 -2.13
CA LEU A 155 30.96 -23.03 -1.71
C LEU A 155 29.72 -22.13 -1.85
N GLY A 156 28.82 -22.41 -2.80
CA GLY A 156 27.55 -21.69 -2.92
C GLY A 156 26.55 -22.06 -1.83
N TRP A 157 26.49 -23.33 -1.45
CA TRP A 157 25.56 -23.82 -0.42
C TRP A 157 26.05 -23.55 1.02
N ALA A 158 27.36 -23.44 1.24
CA ALA A 158 27.93 -23.26 2.57
C ALA A 158 27.43 -22.00 3.31
N PRO A 159 27.32 -20.81 2.70
CA PRO A 159 26.78 -19.63 3.38
C PRO A 159 25.30 -19.78 3.76
N LEU A 160 24.47 -20.39 2.90
CA LEU A 160 23.06 -20.68 3.21
C LEU A 160 22.95 -21.64 4.40
N ALA A 161 23.73 -22.72 4.40
CA ALA A 161 23.81 -23.64 5.53
C ALA A 161 24.31 -22.95 6.80
N GLY A 162 25.25 -22.01 6.67
CA GLY A 162 25.74 -21.17 7.76
C GLY A 162 24.66 -20.30 8.39
N VAL A 163 23.78 -19.69 7.59
CA VAL A 163 22.63 -18.91 8.09
C VAL A 163 21.67 -19.82 8.87
N LEU A 164 21.32 -20.98 8.31
CA LEU A 164 20.46 -21.98 8.98
C LEU A 164 21.07 -22.44 10.31
N LEU A 165 22.37 -22.76 10.31
CA LEU A 165 23.10 -23.19 11.50
C LEU A 165 23.13 -22.08 12.56
N LEU A 166 23.35 -20.83 12.16
CA LEU A 166 23.33 -19.68 13.08
C LEU A 166 21.95 -19.56 13.75
N PHE A 167 20.86 -19.68 12.99
CA PHE A 167 19.50 -19.68 13.52
C PHE A 167 19.26 -20.81 14.51
N LEU A 168 19.74 -22.03 14.22
CA LEU A 168 19.63 -23.18 15.11
C LEU A 168 20.44 -22.98 16.40
N LEU A 169 21.69 -22.55 16.30
CA LEU A 169 22.60 -22.37 17.44
C LEU A 169 22.18 -21.22 18.36
N ARG A 170 21.58 -20.16 17.79
CA ARG A 170 21.17 -18.96 18.52
C ARG A 170 19.68 -18.95 18.88
N TRP A 171 18.91 -20.00 18.54
CA TRP A 171 17.45 -20.04 18.68
C TRP A 171 16.91 -19.67 20.07
N ARG A 172 17.62 -20.05 21.14
CA ARG A 172 17.26 -19.78 22.55
C ARG A 172 18.28 -18.91 23.30
N ARG A 173 19.28 -18.38 22.60
CA ARG A 173 20.38 -17.62 23.23
C ARG A 173 20.00 -16.14 23.36
N PRO A 174 20.56 -15.40 24.34
CA PRO A 174 20.30 -13.97 24.51
C PRO A 174 20.82 -13.17 23.31
N ALA A 175 20.08 -12.13 22.91
CA ALA A 175 20.37 -11.33 21.73
C ALA A 175 21.76 -10.64 21.80
N ARG A 176 22.51 -10.73 20.71
CA ARG A 176 23.81 -10.05 20.51
C ARG A 176 23.78 -9.38 19.14
N PRO A 177 23.01 -8.29 19.01
CA PRO A 177 22.57 -7.77 17.72
C PRO A 177 23.72 -7.39 16.78
N THR A 178 24.83 -6.86 17.31
CA THR A 178 25.98 -6.49 16.49
C THR A 178 26.73 -7.71 15.96
N GLU A 179 27.07 -8.67 16.83
CA GLU A 179 27.77 -9.90 16.43
C GLU A 179 26.93 -10.72 15.44
N GLU A 180 25.63 -10.84 15.71
CA GLU A 180 24.69 -11.57 14.86
C GLU A 180 24.50 -10.91 13.51
N PHE A 181 24.35 -9.58 13.49
CA PHE A 181 24.25 -8.83 12.23
C PHE A 181 25.52 -9.00 11.39
N VAL A 182 26.71 -8.85 12.00
CA VAL A 182 27.98 -8.99 11.27
C VAL A 182 28.14 -10.41 10.73
N ALA A 183 27.85 -11.44 11.53
CA ALA A 183 27.93 -12.83 11.08
C ALA A 183 26.95 -13.12 9.93
N LEU A 184 25.70 -12.68 10.05
CA LEU A 184 24.70 -12.81 9.00
C LEU A 184 25.10 -12.04 7.74
N PHE A 185 25.63 -10.83 7.90
CA PHE A 185 26.10 -10.01 6.78
C PHE A 185 27.24 -10.66 6.02
N LEU A 186 28.24 -11.22 6.72
CA LEU A 186 29.34 -11.93 6.07
C LEU A 186 28.85 -13.18 5.32
N LEU A 187 27.91 -13.94 5.89
CA LEU A 187 27.33 -15.12 5.24
C LEU A 187 26.50 -14.73 4.01
N VAL A 188 25.62 -13.73 4.13
CA VAL A 188 24.78 -13.28 3.02
C VAL A 188 25.63 -12.65 1.90
N MET A 189 26.63 -11.84 2.25
CA MET A 189 27.60 -11.30 1.29
C MET A 189 28.39 -12.40 0.60
N ALA A 190 28.83 -13.44 1.32
CA ALA A 190 29.51 -14.58 0.71
C ALA A 190 28.62 -15.31 -0.29
N ALA A 191 27.34 -15.53 0.02
CA ALA A 191 26.37 -16.10 -0.92
C ALA A 191 26.27 -15.26 -2.20
N PHE A 192 25.97 -13.97 -2.08
CA PHE A 192 25.87 -13.08 -3.25
C PHE A 192 27.19 -12.95 -4.01
N GLY A 193 28.34 -12.97 -3.33
CA GLY A 193 29.65 -12.93 -3.95
C GLY A 193 29.93 -14.17 -4.82
N VAL A 194 29.61 -15.37 -4.32
CA VAL A 194 29.72 -16.61 -5.11
C VAL A 194 28.78 -16.57 -6.32
N ILE A 195 27.53 -16.15 -6.12
CA ILE A 195 26.54 -15.98 -7.20
C ILE A 195 27.06 -15.00 -8.27
N GLN A 196 27.56 -13.84 -7.86
CA GLN A 196 28.07 -12.82 -8.77
C GLN A 196 29.29 -13.32 -9.56
N GLN A 197 30.23 -13.99 -8.89
CA GLN A 197 31.38 -14.59 -9.56
C GLN A 197 30.94 -15.57 -10.65
N ARG A 198 29.99 -16.46 -10.35
CA ARG A 198 29.47 -17.45 -11.30
C ARG A 198 28.84 -16.82 -12.52
N LEU A 199 28.02 -15.80 -12.30
CA LEU A 199 27.30 -15.16 -13.38
C LEU A 199 28.24 -14.35 -14.28
N VAL A 200 29.33 -13.79 -13.73
CA VAL A 200 30.41 -13.17 -14.53
C VAL A 200 31.18 -14.23 -15.32
N GLU A 201 31.48 -15.39 -14.74
CA GLU A 201 32.10 -16.52 -15.45
C GLU A 201 31.23 -16.98 -16.63
N MET A 202 29.92 -17.12 -16.42
CA MET A 202 28.98 -17.47 -17.50
C MET A 202 28.99 -16.47 -18.63
N TRP A 203 28.95 -15.17 -18.30
CA TRP A 203 28.96 -14.12 -19.32
C TRP A 203 30.25 -14.17 -20.16
N ARG A 204 31.40 -14.42 -19.53
CA ARG A 204 32.68 -14.58 -20.25
C ARG A 204 32.69 -15.78 -21.21
N VAL A 205 31.87 -16.80 -20.96
CA VAL A 205 31.81 -18.03 -21.78
C VAL A 205 30.74 -17.94 -22.86
N SER A 206 29.59 -17.31 -22.57
CA SER A 206 28.46 -17.24 -23.49
C SER A 206 28.46 -16.01 -24.39
N ASP A 207 29.32 -15.02 -24.12
CA ASP A 207 29.30 -13.66 -24.69
C ASP A 207 27.93 -12.95 -24.57
N ALA A 208 27.01 -13.53 -23.81
CA ALA A 208 25.66 -13.02 -23.56
C ALA A 208 25.56 -12.55 -22.10
N PRO A 209 24.95 -11.38 -21.82
CA PRO A 209 24.79 -10.85 -20.47
C PRO A 209 23.68 -11.57 -19.68
N LEU A 210 23.70 -12.91 -19.64
CA LEU A 210 22.75 -13.77 -18.93
C LEU A 210 22.66 -13.43 -17.44
N PHE A 211 23.77 -12.94 -16.87
CA PHE A 211 23.82 -12.40 -15.51
C PHE A 211 22.72 -11.38 -15.24
N LEU A 212 22.51 -10.43 -16.14
CA LEU A 212 21.53 -9.37 -15.94
C LEU A 212 20.11 -9.88 -16.09
N SER A 213 19.86 -10.84 -16.98
CA SER A 213 18.54 -11.46 -17.12
C SER A 213 18.15 -12.24 -15.86
N ILE A 214 19.11 -12.94 -15.26
CA ILE A 214 18.91 -13.64 -13.99
C ILE A 214 18.71 -12.64 -12.85
N LEU A 215 19.54 -11.60 -12.77
CA LEU A 215 19.41 -10.55 -11.74
C LEU A 215 18.05 -9.85 -11.86
N ASP A 216 17.63 -9.46 -13.05
CA ASP A 216 16.34 -8.80 -13.29
C ASP A 216 15.15 -9.70 -12.92
N SER A 217 15.15 -10.96 -13.35
CA SER A 217 14.13 -11.95 -12.98
C SER A 217 14.05 -12.17 -11.46
N ASN A 218 15.19 -12.16 -10.78
CA ASN A 218 15.22 -12.24 -9.34
C ASN A 218 14.72 -10.95 -8.67
N MET A 219 15.06 -9.76 -9.18
CA MET A 219 14.53 -8.48 -8.69
C MET A 219 13.00 -8.45 -8.80
N VAL A 220 12.45 -8.95 -9.90
CA VAL A 220 11.00 -9.15 -10.05
C VAL A 220 10.45 -10.11 -8.99
N SER A 221 11.15 -11.21 -8.70
CA SER A 221 10.70 -12.15 -7.66
C SER A 221 10.66 -11.53 -6.25
N TYR A 222 11.61 -10.64 -5.97
CA TYR A 222 11.62 -9.86 -4.72
C TYR A 222 10.48 -8.84 -4.63
N ALA A 223 9.89 -8.41 -5.76
CA ALA A 223 8.75 -7.50 -5.77
C ALA A 223 7.58 -7.98 -4.89
N GLY A 224 7.36 -9.30 -4.86
CA GLY A 224 6.34 -9.91 -4.01
C GLY A 224 6.52 -9.61 -2.52
N LEU A 225 7.76 -9.35 -2.06
CA LEU A 225 8.04 -8.95 -0.67
C LEU A 225 7.64 -7.50 -0.40
N ALA A 226 7.72 -6.61 -1.39
CA ALA A 226 7.37 -5.19 -1.25
C ALA A 226 5.85 -4.94 -1.36
N LEU A 227 5.11 -5.82 -2.06
CA LEU A 227 3.66 -5.70 -2.26
C LEU A 227 2.83 -5.42 -0.99
N PRO A 228 3.05 -6.06 0.17
CA PRO A 228 2.29 -5.76 1.37
C PRO A 228 2.32 -4.28 1.78
N LEU A 229 3.48 -3.60 1.70
CA LEU A 229 3.61 -2.18 2.03
C LEU A 229 2.88 -1.32 1.01
N LEU A 230 3.05 -1.62 -0.28
CA LEU A 230 2.40 -0.89 -1.36
C LEU A 230 0.86 -1.01 -1.28
N LEU A 231 0.37 -2.18 -0.88
CA LEU A 231 -1.06 -2.39 -0.62
C LEU A 231 -1.53 -1.66 0.65
N LEU A 232 -0.69 -1.59 1.70
CA LEU A 232 -0.98 -0.82 2.91
C LEU A 232 -0.98 0.69 2.66
N LEU A 233 -0.15 1.19 1.73
CA LEU A 233 -0.14 2.60 1.33
C LEU A 233 -1.54 3.06 0.87
N GLY A 234 -2.32 2.15 0.27
CA GLY A 234 -3.72 2.40 -0.07
C GLY A 234 -4.64 2.71 1.12
N LEU A 235 -4.33 2.18 2.31
CA LEU A 235 -5.01 2.52 3.55
C LEU A 235 -4.58 3.92 4.04
N ASP A 236 -3.28 4.23 3.96
CA ASP A 236 -2.75 5.53 4.37
C ASP A 236 -3.29 6.66 3.48
N ILE A 237 -3.43 6.40 2.17
CA ILE A 237 -4.12 7.29 1.23
C ILE A 237 -5.56 7.54 1.69
N ALA A 238 -6.28 6.50 2.11
CA ALA A 238 -7.64 6.65 2.60
C ALA A 238 -7.72 7.45 3.91
N ASP A 239 -6.80 7.23 4.85
CA ASP A 239 -6.72 8.04 6.07
C ASP A 239 -6.38 9.50 5.74
N PHE A 240 -5.45 9.73 4.81
CA PHE A 240 -5.14 11.07 4.32
C PHE A 240 -6.36 11.76 3.69
N VAL A 241 -7.12 11.07 2.83
CA VAL A 241 -8.37 11.62 2.24
C VAL A 241 -9.36 12.00 3.33
N HIS A 242 -9.49 11.18 4.37
CA HIS A 242 -10.36 11.47 5.51
C HIS A 242 -9.90 12.68 6.33
N ARG A 243 -8.61 12.76 6.68
CA ARG A 243 -8.03 13.89 7.42
C ARG A 243 -8.06 15.19 6.62
N ALA A 244 -7.72 15.14 5.32
CA ALA A 244 -7.80 16.29 4.43
C ALA A 244 -9.25 16.76 4.29
N GLY A 245 -10.20 15.84 4.08
CA GLY A 245 -11.62 16.15 4.01
C GLY A 245 -12.14 16.80 5.29
N SER A 246 -11.83 16.23 6.46
CA SER A 246 -12.27 16.75 7.77
C SER A 246 -11.67 18.10 8.09
N TRP A 247 -10.43 18.35 7.66
CA TRP A 247 -9.82 19.66 7.75
C TRP A 247 -10.51 20.69 6.85
N VAL A 248 -10.79 20.37 5.57
CA VAL A 248 -11.51 21.27 4.65
C VAL A 248 -12.91 21.59 5.19
N SER A 249 -13.67 20.57 5.61
CA SER A 249 -15.03 20.76 6.13
C SER A 249 -15.03 21.47 7.48
N GLY A 250 -14.04 21.21 8.34
CA GLY A 250 -13.84 21.88 9.62
C GLY A 250 -13.54 23.37 9.46
N ILE A 251 -12.66 23.74 8.52
CA ILE A 251 -12.41 25.14 8.17
C ILE A 251 -13.67 25.80 7.63
N ALA A 252 -14.39 25.13 6.73
CA ALA A 252 -15.63 25.66 6.17
C ALA A 252 -16.69 25.87 7.27
N GLY A 253 -16.84 24.93 8.20
CA GLY A 253 -17.79 25.03 9.30
C GLY A 253 -17.44 26.08 10.36
N GLN A 254 -16.14 26.23 10.68
CA GLN A 254 -15.68 27.16 11.72
C GLN A 254 -15.49 28.58 11.22
N ARG A 255 -14.99 28.75 9.99
CA ARG A 255 -14.56 30.06 9.47
C ARG A 255 -15.55 30.69 8.49
N LEU A 256 -16.46 29.94 7.87
CA LEU A 256 -17.48 30.52 6.98
C LEU A 256 -18.79 30.80 7.73
N PRO A 257 -19.47 31.92 7.43
CA PRO A 257 -20.85 32.10 7.86
C PRO A 257 -21.75 31.04 7.21
N GLY A 258 -22.87 30.68 7.85
CA GLY A 258 -23.73 29.56 7.40
C GLY A 258 -24.17 29.63 5.93
N TRP A 259 -24.40 30.83 5.38
CA TRP A 259 -24.71 31.00 3.96
C TRP A 259 -23.53 30.65 3.04
N GLY A 260 -22.29 30.87 3.48
CA GLY A 260 -21.06 30.51 2.78
C GLY A 260 -20.86 29.00 2.72
N LEU A 261 -21.20 28.28 3.81
CA LEU A 261 -21.20 26.81 3.84
C LEU A 261 -22.18 26.24 2.81
N TYR A 262 -23.43 26.73 2.79
CA TYR A 262 -24.44 26.27 1.82
C TYR A 262 -24.09 26.68 0.38
N GLY A 263 -23.48 27.85 0.18
CA GLY A 263 -22.97 28.28 -1.11
C GLY A 263 -21.88 27.34 -1.64
N LEU A 264 -20.91 26.98 -0.80
CA LEU A 264 -19.85 26.02 -1.14
C LEU A 264 -20.43 24.64 -1.44
N LEU A 265 -21.37 24.17 -0.62
CA LEU A 265 -22.06 22.90 -0.84
C LEU A 265 -22.85 22.91 -2.15
N GLY A 266 -23.55 23.99 -2.46
CA GLY A 266 -24.28 24.16 -3.72
C GLY A 266 -23.34 24.17 -4.93
N ALA A 267 -22.22 24.90 -4.85
CA ALA A 267 -21.20 24.93 -5.90
C ALA A 267 -20.57 23.56 -6.14
N LEU A 268 -20.18 22.85 -5.06
CA LEU A 268 -19.62 21.51 -5.15
C LEU A 268 -20.65 20.50 -5.67
N SER A 269 -21.91 20.61 -5.26
CA SER A 269 -22.99 19.76 -5.75
C SER A 269 -23.28 19.98 -7.24
N LEU A 270 -23.20 21.24 -7.70
CA LEU A 270 -23.37 21.59 -9.11
C LEU A 270 -22.19 21.05 -9.93
N TRP A 271 -20.96 21.24 -9.45
CA TRP A 271 -19.76 20.67 -10.08
C TRP A 271 -19.88 19.15 -10.23
N TRP A 272 -20.27 18.45 -9.17
CA TRP A 272 -20.55 17.01 -9.23
C TRP A 272 -21.65 16.66 -10.22
N GLY A 273 -22.75 17.43 -10.26
CA GLY A 273 -23.82 17.24 -11.23
C GLY A 273 -23.30 17.26 -12.67
N VAL A 274 -22.50 18.27 -13.01
CA VAL A 274 -21.85 18.40 -14.33
C VAL A 274 -20.93 17.20 -14.60
N THR A 275 -20.02 16.88 -13.67
CA THR A 275 -19.05 15.79 -13.86
C THR A 275 -19.71 14.42 -14.00
N LEU A 276 -20.81 14.15 -13.29
CA LEU A 276 -21.57 12.90 -13.45
C LEU A 276 -22.30 12.86 -14.80
N THR A 277 -22.86 13.99 -15.25
CA THR A 277 -23.50 14.05 -16.58
C THR A 277 -22.51 13.88 -17.72
N GLU A 278 -21.33 14.48 -17.63
CA GLU A 278 -20.25 14.31 -18.61
C GLU A 278 -19.79 12.84 -18.65
N GLN A 279 -19.53 12.23 -17.49
CA GLN A 279 -19.13 10.84 -17.39
C GLN A 279 -20.15 9.86 -18.00
N VAL A 280 -21.44 10.07 -17.71
CA VAL A 280 -22.51 9.25 -18.30
C VAL A 280 -22.62 9.51 -19.81
N GLY A 281 -22.50 10.77 -20.24
CA GLY A 281 -22.54 11.17 -21.64
C GLY A 281 -21.42 10.55 -22.48
N GLU A 282 -20.18 10.61 -21.99
CA GLU A 282 -19.02 9.98 -22.63
C GLU A 282 -19.20 8.47 -22.74
N ARG A 283 -19.74 7.82 -21.70
CA ARG A 283 -19.98 6.37 -21.72
C ARG A 283 -21.07 5.98 -22.69
N LEU A 284 -22.16 6.74 -22.75
CA LEU A 284 -23.25 6.54 -23.72
C LEU A 284 -22.82 6.79 -25.16
N ALA A 285 -21.80 7.64 -25.37
CA ALA A 285 -21.21 7.85 -26.69
C ALA A 285 -20.31 6.69 -27.11
N ALA A 286 -19.62 6.05 -26.16
CA ALA A 286 -18.71 4.94 -26.42
C ALA A 286 -19.41 3.58 -26.55
N ASP A 287 -20.40 3.31 -25.70
CA ASP A 287 -21.01 1.99 -25.54
C ASP A 287 -22.53 2.02 -25.72
N PRO A 288 -23.16 0.91 -26.17
CA PRO A 288 -24.60 0.84 -26.33
C PRO A 288 -25.34 0.97 -24.97
N LEU A 289 -26.48 1.67 -24.98
CA LEU A 289 -27.27 2.00 -23.78
C LEU A 289 -27.53 0.80 -22.83
N PRO A 290 -27.90 -0.41 -23.30
CA PRO A 290 -28.09 -1.55 -22.40
C PRO A 290 -26.82 -1.94 -21.63
N GLY A 291 -25.65 -1.87 -22.28
CA GLY A 291 -24.36 -2.15 -21.64
C GLY A 291 -24.00 -1.12 -20.58
N VAL A 292 -24.25 0.16 -20.88
CA VAL A 292 -24.04 1.27 -19.94
C VAL A 292 -24.96 1.11 -18.71
N LEU A 293 -26.26 0.89 -18.93
CA LEU A 293 -27.21 0.69 -17.84
C LEU A 293 -26.84 -0.52 -16.97
N LEU A 294 -26.41 -1.62 -17.60
CA LEU A 294 -25.97 -2.81 -16.88
C LEU A 294 -24.74 -2.55 -16.02
N ALA A 295 -23.74 -1.81 -16.52
CA ALA A 295 -22.54 -1.46 -15.78
C ALA A 295 -22.83 -0.57 -14.55
N TYR A 296 -23.72 0.41 -14.69
CA TYR A 296 -24.17 1.19 -13.53
C TYR A 296 -25.01 0.34 -12.59
N ALA A 297 -25.97 -0.46 -13.08
CA ALA A 297 -26.80 -1.31 -12.24
C ALA A 297 -25.98 -2.32 -11.44
N SER A 298 -24.92 -2.88 -12.01
CA SER A 298 -24.06 -3.85 -11.33
C SER A 298 -23.11 -3.24 -10.31
N ALA A 299 -22.84 -1.93 -10.37
CA ALA A 299 -22.10 -1.21 -9.35
C ALA A 299 -22.95 -0.80 -8.14
N LEU A 300 -24.28 -0.74 -8.26
CA LEU A 300 -25.22 -0.34 -7.21
C LEU A 300 -25.13 -1.20 -5.91
N PRO A 301 -24.88 -2.52 -5.96
CA PRO A 301 -24.71 -3.35 -4.76
C PRO A 301 -23.53 -2.93 -3.87
N VAL A 302 -22.57 -2.15 -4.37
CA VAL A 302 -21.43 -1.65 -3.56
C VAL A 302 -21.90 -0.74 -2.41
N PRO A 303 -22.54 0.42 -2.66
CA PRO A 303 -23.08 1.25 -1.58
C PRO A 303 -24.22 0.58 -0.82
N LEU A 304 -25.08 -0.20 -1.48
CA LEU A 304 -26.17 -0.92 -0.82
C LEU A 304 -25.64 -1.98 0.16
N GLY A 305 -24.61 -2.72 -0.23
CA GLY A 305 -23.95 -3.70 0.63
C GLY A 305 -23.34 -3.05 1.87
N ALA A 306 -22.60 -1.95 1.70
CA ALA A 306 -22.06 -1.17 2.80
C ALA A 306 -23.17 -0.66 3.73
N LEU A 307 -24.27 -0.13 3.18
CA LEU A 307 -25.44 0.31 3.93
C LEU A 307 -26.08 -0.83 4.73
N CYS A 308 -26.24 -2.01 4.12
CA CYS A 308 -26.76 -3.21 4.79
C CYS A 308 -25.89 -3.60 6.00
N ILE A 309 -24.56 -3.59 5.84
CA ILE A 309 -23.64 -3.84 6.95
C ILE A 309 -23.80 -2.79 8.05
N TRP A 310 -23.86 -1.51 7.71
CA TRP A 310 -24.11 -0.44 8.69
C TRP A 310 -25.43 -0.61 9.44
N LEU A 311 -26.51 -0.96 8.75
CA LEU A 311 -27.82 -1.22 9.38
C LEU A 311 -27.77 -2.42 10.32
N LEU A 312 -27.06 -3.50 9.96
CA LEU A 312 -26.87 -4.66 10.82
C LEU A 312 -26.03 -4.32 12.06
N VAL A 313 -24.91 -3.63 11.87
CA VAL A 313 -24.03 -3.17 12.97
C VAL A 313 -24.81 -2.26 13.92
N ARG A 314 -25.60 -1.32 13.39
CA ARG A 314 -26.46 -0.42 14.17
C ARG A 314 -27.55 -1.17 14.92
N ARG A 315 -28.18 -2.17 14.30
CA ARG A 315 -29.19 -3.01 14.94
C ARG A 315 -28.62 -3.78 16.11
N TRP A 316 -27.43 -4.36 15.98
CA TRP A 316 -26.82 -5.17 17.04
C TRP A 316 -26.18 -4.36 18.17
N ASN A 317 -25.76 -3.11 17.91
CA ASN A 317 -25.06 -2.28 18.89
C ASN A 317 -25.93 -1.20 19.55
N GLY A 318 -27.25 -1.22 19.31
CA GLY A 318 -28.21 -0.27 19.88
C GLY A 318 -28.35 1.01 19.06
N ALA A 319 -29.59 1.39 18.75
CA ALA A 319 -29.90 2.36 17.68
C ALA A 319 -29.86 3.85 18.09
N GLY A 320 -29.45 4.24 19.31
CA GLY A 320 -29.67 5.61 19.77
C GLY A 320 -28.88 6.18 20.95
N THR A 321 -27.86 5.52 21.51
CA THR A 321 -27.14 6.04 22.70
C THR A 321 -25.63 6.17 22.54
N ARG A 322 -25.04 5.73 21.43
CA ARG A 322 -23.59 5.82 21.18
C ARG A 322 -23.26 6.82 20.07
N ARG A 323 -22.37 7.77 20.37
CA ARG A 323 -21.65 8.55 19.37
C ARG A 323 -20.75 7.58 18.59
N TRP A 324 -20.89 7.57 17.27
CA TRP A 324 -20.08 6.74 16.38
C TRP A 324 -18.78 7.49 16.11
N ASP A 325 -17.69 6.96 16.61
CA ASP A 325 -16.37 7.57 16.53
C ASP A 325 -15.66 7.16 15.23
N GLU A 326 -15.34 8.15 14.39
CA GLU A 326 -14.65 7.95 13.10
C GLU A 326 -13.25 7.34 13.32
N GLU A 327 -12.54 7.79 14.35
CA GLU A 327 -11.20 7.30 14.69
C GLU A 327 -11.22 5.81 15.08
N ALA A 328 -12.31 5.34 15.70
CA ALA A 328 -12.46 3.93 16.03
C ALA A 328 -12.52 3.03 14.78
N VAL A 329 -13.11 3.52 13.68
CA VAL A 329 -13.16 2.79 12.39
C VAL A 329 -11.80 2.82 11.72
N VAL A 330 -11.12 3.98 11.70
CA VAL A 330 -9.76 4.11 11.18
C VAL A 330 -8.80 3.19 11.94
N ALA A 331 -8.85 3.18 13.27
CA ALA A 331 -8.03 2.31 14.11
C ALA A 331 -8.37 0.82 13.91
N ALA A 332 -9.63 0.49 13.64
CA ALA A 332 -10.02 -0.88 13.31
C ALA A 332 -9.43 -1.32 11.96
N ALA A 333 -9.46 -0.44 10.95
CA ALA A 333 -8.88 -0.71 9.64
C ALA A 333 -7.36 -0.93 9.72
N HIS A 334 -6.62 -0.06 10.41
CA HIS A 334 -5.17 -0.23 10.63
C HIS A 334 -4.80 -1.52 11.37
N ARG A 335 -5.69 -2.04 12.21
CA ARG A 335 -5.49 -3.33 12.89
C ARG A 335 -5.80 -4.53 12.00
N ALA A 336 -6.79 -4.41 11.11
CA ALA A 336 -7.29 -5.53 10.32
C ALA A 336 -6.60 -5.67 8.95
N ALA A 337 -6.32 -4.55 8.28
CA ALA A 337 -5.77 -4.53 6.93
C ALA A 337 -4.46 -5.33 6.78
N PRO A 338 -3.47 -5.27 7.70
CA PRO A 338 -2.25 -6.06 7.56
C PRO A 338 -2.53 -7.58 7.55
N TRP A 339 -3.43 -8.06 8.40
CA TRP A 339 -3.79 -9.48 8.43
C TRP A 339 -4.55 -9.91 7.18
N PHE A 340 -5.42 -9.04 6.68
CA PHE A 340 -6.14 -9.28 5.44
C PHE A 340 -5.18 -9.35 4.24
N ILE A 341 -4.25 -8.39 4.13
CA ILE A 341 -3.21 -8.36 3.08
C ILE A 341 -2.32 -9.60 3.17
N LEU A 342 -1.90 -10.00 4.37
CA LEU A 342 -1.11 -11.23 4.55
C LEU A 342 -1.90 -12.48 4.15
N ALA A 343 -3.19 -12.56 4.50
CA ALA A 343 -4.05 -13.66 4.07
C ALA A 343 -4.22 -13.67 2.54
N PHE A 344 -4.39 -12.51 1.92
CA PHE A 344 -4.46 -12.33 0.47
C PHE A 344 -3.15 -12.76 -0.23
N LEU A 345 -2.00 -12.42 0.33
CA LEU A 345 -0.70 -12.79 -0.23
C LEU A 345 -0.25 -14.21 0.11
N ALA A 346 -0.89 -14.86 1.09
CA ALA A 346 -0.54 -16.22 1.50
C ALA A 346 -0.67 -17.22 0.35
N SER A 347 -1.64 -17.04 -0.56
CA SER A 347 -1.75 -17.92 -1.74
C SER A 347 -0.56 -17.78 -2.67
N ASN A 348 -0.09 -16.56 -2.92
CA ASN A 348 1.09 -16.30 -3.75
C ASN A 348 2.33 -16.93 -3.10
N LEU A 349 2.46 -16.85 -1.78
CA LEU A 349 3.56 -17.51 -1.07
C LEU A 349 3.51 -19.03 -1.23
N VAL A 350 2.32 -19.64 -1.14
CA VAL A 350 2.16 -21.09 -1.37
C VAL A 350 2.59 -21.45 -2.80
N LEU A 351 2.21 -20.67 -3.81
CA LEU A 351 2.68 -20.89 -5.18
C LEU A 351 4.20 -20.80 -5.28
N ILE A 352 4.78 -19.72 -4.77
CA ILE A 352 6.23 -19.50 -4.82
C ILE A 352 6.95 -20.68 -4.17
N VAL A 353 6.46 -21.15 -3.02
CA VAL A 353 7.01 -22.32 -2.33
C VAL A 353 6.88 -23.57 -3.20
N LEU A 354 5.69 -23.87 -3.74
CA LEU A 354 5.45 -25.06 -4.57
C LEU A 354 6.32 -25.04 -5.83
N LEU A 355 6.36 -23.92 -6.54
CA LEU A 355 7.19 -23.74 -7.73
C LEU A 355 8.67 -23.88 -7.37
N SER A 356 9.10 -23.33 -6.24
CA SER A 356 10.49 -23.46 -5.76
C SER A 356 10.84 -24.90 -5.39
N VAL A 357 9.91 -25.67 -4.81
CA VAL A 357 10.11 -27.09 -4.50
C VAL A 357 10.18 -27.92 -5.78
N VAL A 358 9.28 -27.70 -6.74
CA VAL A 358 9.33 -28.34 -8.06
C VAL A 358 10.64 -28.04 -8.76
N THR A 359 11.03 -26.76 -8.76
CA THR A 359 12.31 -26.28 -9.28
C THR A 359 13.46 -26.98 -8.56
N ALA A 360 13.45 -27.08 -7.24
CA ALA A 360 14.51 -27.75 -6.49
C ALA A 360 14.61 -29.26 -6.77
N LEU A 361 13.49 -29.95 -7.00
CA LEU A 361 13.43 -31.41 -7.17
C LEU A 361 13.60 -31.87 -8.62
N GLY A 362 13.28 -31.04 -9.61
CA GLY A 362 13.34 -31.43 -11.02
C GLY A 362 14.79 -31.51 -11.54
N SER A 363 15.19 -32.66 -12.08
CA SER A 363 16.50 -32.86 -12.74
C SER A 363 16.44 -32.75 -14.27
N GLU A 364 15.26 -32.90 -14.88
CA GLU A 364 15.06 -32.89 -16.34
C GLU A 364 14.17 -31.73 -16.78
N VAL A 365 14.55 -31.05 -17.88
CA VAL A 365 13.88 -29.83 -18.38
C VAL A 365 12.44 -30.10 -18.82
N HIS A 366 12.17 -31.23 -19.48
CA HIS A 366 10.83 -31.57 -19.98
C HIS A 366 9.85 -31.87 -18.83
N VAL A 367 10.31 -32.59 -17.80
CA VAL A 367 9.52 -32.83 -16.58
C VAL A 367 9.24 -31.51 -15.85
N LEU A 368 10.19 -30.57 -15.87
CA LEU A 368 10.03 -29.27 -15.22
C LEU A 368 8.94 -28.42 -15.92
N GLU A 369 8.87 -28.45 -17.24
CA GLU A 369 7.86 -27.69 -18.00
C GLU A 369 6.44 -28.24 -17.77
N GLU A 370 6.25 -29.56 -17.88
CA GLU A 370 4.94 -30.19 -17.63
C GLU A 370 4.45 -29.97 -16.19
N VAL A 371 5.36 -30.09 -15.21
CA VAL A 371 5.04 -29.85 -13.81
C VAL A 371 4.77 -28.37 -13.56
N SER A 372 5.51 -27.45 -14.18
CA SER A 372 5.24 -26.00 -14.09
C SER A 372 3.85 -25.67 -14.60
N GLN A 373 3.49 -26.13 -15.82
CA GLN A 373 2.16 -25.89 -16.38
C GLN A 373 1.04 -26.50 -15.52
N SER A 374 1.30 -27.63 -14.86
CA SER A 374 0.36 -28.27 -13.94
C SER A 374 0.22 -27.47 -12.63
N VAL A 375 1.32 -26.95 -12.10
CA VAL A 375 1.34 -26.04 -10.95
C VAL A 375 0.60 -24.75 -11.27
N ASP A 376 0.80 -24.15 -12.44
CA ASP A 376 0.12 -22.93 -12.86
C ASP A 376 -1.40 -23.15 -13.00
N ARG A 377 -1.81 -24.28 -13.59
CA ARG A 377 -3.24 -24.66 -13.68
C ARG A 377 -3.86 -24.89 -12.30
N PHE A 378 -3.18 -25.65 -11.44
CA PHE A 378 -3.62 -25.87 -10.06
C PHE A 378 -3.71 -24.55 -9.30
N TYR A 379 -2.72 -23.68 -9.47
CA TYR A 379 -2.68 -22.38 -8.83
C TYR A 379 -3.80 -21.47 -9.29
N GLY A 380 -4.09 -21.40 -10.59
CA GLY A 380 -5.22 -20.62 -11.10
C GLY A 380 -6.56 -21.05 -10.47
N LEU A 381 -6.78 -22.36 -10.29
CA LEU A 381 -7.97 -22.88 -9.61
C LEU A 381 -7.94 -22.60 -8.10
N TYR A 382 -6.80 -22.84 -7.46
CA TYR A 382 -6.60 -22.60 -6.03
C TYR A 382 -6.79 -21.14 -5.68
N GLN A 383 -6.11 -20.22 -6.37
CA GLN A 383 -6.16 -18.78 -6.15
C GLN A 383 -7.60 -18.26 -6.32
N ARG A 384 -8.32 -18.71 -7.36
CA ARG A 384 -9.73 -18.32 -7.56
C ARG A 384 -10.59 -18.70 -6.35
N ASN A 385 -10.54 -19.94 -5.90
CA ASN A 385 -11.39 -20.40 -4.80
C ASN A 385 -10.93 -19.86 -3.44
N PHE A 386 -9.62 -19.73 -3.25
CA PHE A 386 -9.01 -19.23 -2.02
C PHE A 386 -9.39 -17.76 -1.76
N MET A 387 -9.39 -16.91 -2.80
CA MET A 387 -9.79 -15.51 -2.62
C MET A 387 -11.23 -15.38 -2.20
N SER A 388 -12.16 -16.07 -2.86
CA SER A 388 -13.57 -16.05 -2.47
C SER A 388 -13.77 -16.52 -1.02
N LEU A 389 -13.01 -17.53 -0.59
CA LEU A 389 -13.01 -18.01 0.79
C LEU A 389 -12.50 -16.97 1.78
N VAL A 390 -11.35 -16.34 1.51
CA VAL A 390 -10.79 -15.28 2.38
C VAL A 390 -11.76 -14.10 2.52
N LEU A 391 -12.42 -13.70 1.42
CA LEU A 391 -13.40 -12.62 1.40
C LEU A 391 -14.68 -12.97 2.17
N ALA A 392 -15.18 -14.20 2.00
CA ALA A 392 -16.33 -14.71 2.77
C ALA A 392 -16.01 -14.81 4.27
N ILE A 393 -14.79 -15.23 4.63
CA ILE A 393 -14.32 -15.24 6.03
C ILE A 393 -14.25 -13.80 6.56
N ALA A 394 -13.71 -12.84 5.81
CA ALA A 394 -13.64 -11.44 6.24
C ALA A 394 -15.05 -10.88 6.54
N LEU A 395 -16.02 -11.14 5.67
CA LEU A 395 -17.43 -10.79 5.88
C LEU A 395 -18.01 -11.48 7.13
N GLY A 396 -17.82 -12.79 7.26
CA GLY A 396 -18.33 -13.57 8.39
C GLY A 396 -17.73 -13.13 9.73
N VAL A 397 -16.42 -12.89 9.78
CA VAL A 397 -15.71 -12.36 10.95
C VAL A 397 -16.17 -10.93 11.24
N GLY A 398 -16.42 -10.11 10.23
CA GLY A 398 -16.99 -8.76 10.39
C GLY A 398 -18.35 -8.79 11.07
N LEU A 399 -19.29 -9.62 10.57
CA LEU A 399 -20.60 -9.80 11.17
C LEU A 399 -20.51 -10.34 12.60
N TRP A 400 -19.63 -11.32 12.84
CA TRP A 400 -19.40 -11.87 14.17
C TRP A 400 -18.84 -10.84 15.16
N MET A 401 -17.87 -10.01 14.73
CA MET A 401 -17.32 -8.92 15.55
C MET A 401 -18.37 -7.86 15.85
N ALA A 402 -19.23 -7.51 14.88
CA ALA A 402 -20.34 -6.59 15.07
C ALA A 402 -21.34 -7.11 16.11
N TRP A 403 -21.66 -8.41 16.06
CA TRP A 403 -22.54 -9.08 17.02
C TRP A 403 -21.92 -9.14 18.43
N ARG A 404 -20.60 -9.28 18.53
CA ARG A 404 -19.83 -9.28 19.79
C ARG A 404 -19.63 -7.88 20.40
N GLY A 405 -20.25 -6.84 19.85
CA GLY A 405 -20.14 -5.47 20.37
C GLY A 405 -18.93 -4.68 19.86
N ARG A 406 -18.11 -5.26 18.97
CA ARG A 406 -16.93 -4.59 18.36
C ARG A 406 -17.33 -3.95 17.04
N TRP A 407 -18.21 -2.97 17.13
CA TRP A 407 -18.91 -2.37 15.99
C TRP A 407 -17.96 -1.83 14.90
N ALA A 408 -16.88 -1.13 15.26
CA ALA A 408 -15.98 -0.51 14.28
C ALA A 408 -15.23 -1.54 13.44
N MET A 409 -14.76 -2.62 14.08
CA MET A 409 -14.15 -3.75 13.41
C MET A 409 -15.15 -4.49 12.54
N GLY A 410 -16.37 -4.69 13.04
CA GLY A 410 -17.42 -5.36 12.30
C GLY A 410 -17.91 -4.58 11.08
N LEU A 411 -18.00 -3.25 11.19
CA LEU A 411 -18.34 -2.36 10.09
C LEU A 411 -17.24 -2.40 9.02
N TYR A 412 -15.97 -2.19 9.39
CA TYR A 412 -14.87 -2.22 8.43
C TYR A 412 -14.74 -3.55 7.71
N LEU A 413 -14.64 -4.67 8.45
CA LEU A 413 -14.48 -6.00 7.86
C LEU A 413 -15.72 -6.46 7.09
N GLY A 414 -16.92 -6.09 7.57
CA GLY A 414 -18.17 -6.37 6.87
C GLY A 414 -18.22 -5.64 5.54
N THR A 415 -17.94 -4.33 5.53
CA THR A 415 -17.91 -3.53 4.31
C THR A 415 -16.82 -4.01 3.34
N LEU A 416 -15.61 -4.29 3.82
CA LEU A 416 -14.52 -4.86 3.03
C LEU A 416 -14.92 -6.20 2.41
N GLY A 417 -15.40 -7.14 3.23
CA GLY A 417 -15.82 -8.47 2.78
C GLY A 417 -16.94 -8.40 1.75
N THR A 418 -17.98 -7.58 1.98
CA THR A 418 -19.10 -7.44 1.05
C THR A 418 -18.68 -6.87 -0.30
N ILE A 419 -17.89 -5.77 -0.32
CA ILE A 419 -17.51 -5.10 -1.56
C ILE A 419 -16.58 -5.99 -2.39
N LEU A 420 -15.55 -6.53 -1.76
CA LEU A 420 -14.57 -7.35 -2.47
C LEU A 420 -15.17 -8.68 -2.92
N LEU A 421 -16.02 -9.31 -2.10
CA LEU A 421 -16.71 -10.54 -2.50
C LEU A 421 -17.65 -10.28 -3.68
N TRP A 422 -18.36 -9.15 -3.69
CA TRP A 422 -19.17 -8.74 -4.84
C TRP A 422 -18.31 -8.61 -6.09
N GLY A 423 -17.22 -7.85 -6.03
CA GLY A 423 -16.29 -7.69 -7.15
C GLY A 423 -15.67 -9.01 -7.63
N ASP A 424 -15.30 -9.91 -6.71
CA ASP A 424 -14.78 -11.24 -7.05
C ASP A 424 -15.82 -12.13 -7.71
N LEU A 425 -17.09 -12.09 -7.27
CA LEU A 425 -18.16 -12.89 -7.88
C LEU A 425 -18.57 -12.38 -9.27
N THR A 426 -18.37 -11.10 -9.56
CA THR A 426 -18.64 -10.48 -10.85
C THR A 426 -17.44 -10.41 -11.79
N ALA A 427 -16.26 -10.88 -11.36
CA ALA A 427 -15.07 -10.88 -12.21
C ALA A 427 -15.22 -11.86 -13.41
N PRO A 428 -14.45 -11.68 -14.50
CA PRO A 428 -14.52 -12.58 -15.65
C PRO A 428 -14.32 -14.05 -15.28
N GLY A 429 -15.21 -14.93 -15.78
CA GLY A 429 -15.17 -16.37 -15.48
C GLY A 429 -15.78 -16.77 -14.14
N ARG A 430 -16.49 -15.86 -13.46
CA ARG A 430 -17.18 -16.11 -12.19
C ARG A 430 -18.70 -16.19 -12.37
N PRO A 431 -19.45 -16.73 -11.37
CA PRO A 431 -20.88 -16.99 -11.51
C PRO A 431 -21.72 -15.75 -11.86
N LEU A 432 -21.29 -14.56 -11.43
CA LEU A 432 -21.99 -13.30 -11.69
C LEU A 432 -21.25 -12.42 -12.70
N ALA A 433 -20.40 -12.99 -13.57
CA ALA A 433 -19.62 -12.24 -14.55
C ALA A 433 -20.48 -11.40 -15.52
N PHE A 434 -21.74 -11.77 -15.72
CA PHE A 434 -22.70 -10.97 -16.50
C PHE A 434 -23.06 -9.63 -15.82
N LEU A 435 -22.77 -9.47 -14.53
CA LEU A 435 -22.85 -8.23 -13.76
C LEU A 435 -21.46 -7.60 -13.57
N ALA A 436 -20.49 -7.89 -14.43
CA ALA A 436 -19.20 -7.20 -14.35
C ALA A 436 -19.39 -5.69 -14.55
N TRP A 437 -18.72 -4.87 -13.75
CA TRP A 437 -18.46 -3.47 -14.06
C TRP A 437 -16.97 -3.21 -13.90
N GLN A 438 -16.48 -2.19 -14.61
CA GLN A 438 -15.11 -1.74 -14.51
C GLN A 438 -15.09 -0.22 -14.54
N GLY A 439 -14.53 0.38 -13.49
CA GLY A 439 -14.25 1.80 -13.45
C GLY A 439 -15.01 2.58 -12.36
N PRO A 440 -15.39 3.84 -12.63
CA PRO A 440 -15.88 4.81 -11.64
C PRO A 440 -17.35 4.64 -11.22
N GLU A 441 -18.07 3.62 -11.67
CA GLU A 441 -19.52 3.46 -11.49
C GLU A 441 -19.93 3.30 -10.01
N ALA A 442 -19.09 2.67 -9.18
CA ALA A 442 -19.35 2.58 -7.74
C ALA A 442 -19.28 3.97 -7.07
N GLY A 443 -18.34 4.82 -7.50
CA GLY A 443 -18.21 6.20 -7.03
C GLY A 443 -19.40 7.06 -7.46
N PHE A 444 -19.92 6.83 -8.67
CA PHE A 444 -21.13 7.48 -9.15
C PHE A 444 -22.30 7.30 -8.18
N TRP A 445 -22.59 6.07 -7.75
CA TRP A 445 -23.73 5.81 -6.85
C TRP A 445 -23.57 6.43 -5.47
N TRP A 446 -22.34 6.49 -4.94
CA TRP A 446 -22.09 7.21 -3.69
C TRP A 446 -22.41 8.69 -3.81
N VAL A 447 -21.95 9.36 -4.88
CA VAL A 447 -22.23 10.78 -5.11
C VAL A 447 -23.72 11.01 -5.35
N VAL A 448 -24.38 10.19 -6.17
CA VAL A 448 -25.84 10.25 -6.37
C VAL A 448 -26.58 10.13 -5.05
N TRP A 449 -26.15 9.23 -4.17
CA TRP A 449 -26.77 9.06 -2.87
C TRP A 449 -26.54 10.26 -1.95
N PHE A 450 -25.34 10.84 -1.93
CA PHE A 450 -25.04 12.07 -1.18
C PHE A 450 -25.89 13.25 -1.65
N LEU A 451 -25.94 13.49 -2.97
CA LEU A 451 -26.74 14.55 -3.55
C LEU A 451 -28.24 14.34 -3.27
N GLY A 452 -28.73 13.10 -3.40
CA GLY A 452 -30.11 12.74 -3.08
C GLY A 452 -30.45 12.96 -1.60
N LEU A 453 -29.54 12.60 -0.69
CA LEU A 453 -29.70 12.84 0.75
C LEU A 453 -29.70 14.33 1.08
N GLY A 454 -28.81 15.10 0.46
CA GLY A 454 -28.75 16.55 0.58
C GLY A 454 -30.03 17.22 0.10
N LEU A 455 -30.53 16.82 -1.07
CA LEU A 455 -31.80 17.30 -1.60
C LEU A 455 -32.97 16.93 -0.69
N TYR A 456 -33.01 15.69 -0.18
CA TYR A 456 -34.02 15.26 0.78
C TYR A 456 -34.00 16.13 2.06
N TRP A 457 -32.83 16.41 2.63
CA TRP A 457 -32.71 17.29 3.78
C TRP A 457 -33.10 18.74 3.47
N LEU A 458 -32.75 19.25 2.28
CA LEU A 458 -33.13 20.58 1.84
C LEU A 458 -34.65 20.71 1.69
N VAL A 459 -35.29 19.79 0.97
CA VAL A 459 -36.75 19.78 0.74
C VAL A 459 -37.53 19.62 2.05
N ARG A 460 -36.99 18.86 3.00
CA ARG A 460 -37.60 18.68 4.33
C ARG A 460 -37.27 19.79 5.32
N ALA A 461 -36.56 20.84 4.92
CA ALA A 461 -36.06 21.91 5.80
C ALA A 461 -35.29 21.38 7.02
N ARG A 462 -34.55 20.29 6.81
CA ARG A 462 -33.78 19.55 7.83
C ARG A 462 -32.28 19.64 7.60
N LEU A 463 -31.83 20.47 6.66
CA LEU A 463 -30.43 20.74 6.38
C LEU A 463 -29.92 21.77 7.41
N THR A 464 -29.40 21.27 8.52
CA THR A 464 -28.72 22.08 9.54
C THR A 464 -27.26 22.35 9.13
N PRO A 465 -26.58 23.35 9.74
CA PRO A 465 -25.16 23.59 9.47
C PRO A 465 -24.30 22.35 9.69
N ASP A 466 -24.55 21.58 10.75
CA ASP A 466 -23.83 20.33 11.04
C ASP A 466 -24.01 19.28 9.94
N ARG A 467 -25.25 19.08 9.48
CA ARG A 467 -25.54 18.16 8.37
C ARG A 467 -24.97 18.66 7.05
N GLY A 468 -24.96 19.97 6.84
CA GLY A 468 -24.29 20.62 5.72
C GLY A 468 -22.78 20.36 5.73
N ALA A 469 -22.13 20.50 6.89
CA ALA A 469 -20.70 20.22 7.05
C ALA A 469 -20.37 18.74 6.84
N ARG A 470 -21.19 17.82 7.36
CA ARG A 470 -21.06 16.36 7.12
C ARG A 470 -21.24 16.00 5.64
N LEU A 471 -22.21 16.62 4.97
CA LEU A 471 -22.44 16.39 3.54
C LEU A 471 -21.30 16.96 2.69
N LEU A 472 -20.80 18.15 3.04
CA LEU A 472 -19.61 18.74 2.43
C LEU A 472 -18.40 17.82 2.59
N LEU A 473 -18.17 17.28 3.80
CA LEU A 473 -17.10 16.35 4.10
C LEU A 473 -17.10 15.14 3.15
N VAL A 474 -18.22 14.42 3.06
CA VAL A 474 -18.29 13.22 2.21
C VAL A 474 -18.19 13.55 0.71
N LEU A 475 -18.69 14.71 0.26
CA LEU A 475 -18.55 15.16 -1.12
C LEU A 475 -17.10 15.54 -1.47
N VAL A 476 -16.37 16.16 -0.54
CA VAL A 476 -14.94 16.48 -0.70
C VAL A 476 -14.12 15.19 -0.70
N MET A 477 -14.38 14.26 0.23
CA MET A 477 -13.70 12.96 0.26
C MET A 477 -13.95 12.17 -1.04
N ALA A 478 -15.19 12.16 -1.55
CA ALA A 478 -15.50 11.53 -2.84
C ALA A 478 -14.76 12.21 -4.01
N ALA A 479 -14.55 13.53 -3.95
CA ALA A 479 -13.88 14.28 -5.00
C ALA A 479 -12.38 13.97 -5.01
N LEU A 480 -11.77 13.92 -3.82
CA LEU A 480 -10.38 13.51 -3.65
C LEU A 480 -10.16 12.05 -4.10
N LEU A 481 -11.11 11.14 -3.81
CA LEU A 481 -11.02 9.74 -4.24
C LEU A 481 -11.04 9.58 -5.77
N ARG A 482 -11.69 10.50 -6.50
CA ARG A 482 -11.78 10.46 -7.97
C ARG A 482 -10.50 10.96 -8.65
N GLN A 483 -9.69 11.76 -7.95
CA GLN A 483 -8.43 12.27 -8.46
C GLN A 483 -7.32 11.24 -8.25
N THR A 484 -7.35 10.13 -9.00
CA THR A 484 -6.31 9.09 -8.95
C THR A 484 -4.94 9.67 -9.26
N ASP A 485 -4.84 10.63 -10.18
CA ASP A 485 -3.60 11.35 -10.49
C ASP A 485 -3.05 12.14 -9.28
N PHE A 486 -3.95 12.70 -8.46
CA PHE A 486 -3.57 13.36 -7.21
C PHE A 486 -3.21 12.35 -6.12
N ILE A 487 -3.82 11.16 -6.13
CA ILE A 487 -3.48 10.07 -5.20
C ILE A 487 -2.11 9.47 -5.55
N GLU A 488 -1.83 9.28 -6.83
CA GLU A 488 -0.54 8.84 -7.36
C GLU A 488 0.53 9.92 -7.22
N ASN A 489 0.13 11.20 -7.31
CA ASN A 489 1.06 12.31 -7.28
C ASN A 489 0.44 13.61 -6.70
N PRO A 490 0.27 13.71 -5.37
CA PRO A 490 -0.40 14.85 -4.71
C PRO A 490 0.37 16.16 -4.87
N PHE A 491 1.65 16.07 -5.19
CA PHE A 491 2.52 17.22 -5.40
C PHE A 491 2.95 17.41 -6.87
N SER A 492 2.38 16.66 -7.81
CA SER A 492 2.58 16.87 -9.26
C SER A 492 2.43 18.34 -9.65
N PRO A 493 1.37 19.05 -9.16
CA PRO A 493 1.18 20.46 -9.50
C PRO A 493 2.23 21.40 -8.87
N LEU A 494 2.90 20.97 -7.80
CA LEU A 494 3.84 21.78 -7.01
C LEU A 494 5.32 21.56 -7.40
N PHE A 495 5.71 20.32 -7.73
CA PHE A 495 7.13 19.98 -7.94
C PHE A 495 7.52 19.57 -9.35
N SER A 496 6.59 19.38 -10.30
CA SER A 496 6.86 18.98 -11.71
C SER A 496 7.70 17.70 -11.93
N PHE A 497 8.24 17.08 -10.88
CA PHE A 497 8.91 15.78 -10.91
C PHE A 497 7.88 14.66 -10.68
N ALA A 498 7.57 13.91 -11.73
CA ALA A 498 6.52 12.89 -11.77
C ALA A 498 6.85 11.64 -10.92
N GLY A 499 5.85 11.12 -10.17
CA GLY A 499 5.72 9.75 -9.60
C GLY A 499 6.83 9.22 -8.68
N VAL A 500 8.07 9.22 -9.16
CA VAL A 500 9.29 8.83 -8.44
C VAL A 500 9.48 9.64 -7.16
N GLY A 501 9.21 10.95 -7.23
CA GLY A 501 9.28 11.84 -6.06
C GLY A 501 8.27 11.50 -4.97
N PHE A 502 7.08 11.02 -5.32
CA PHE A 502 6.07 10.60 -4.37
C PHE A 502 6.46 9.30 -3.65
N ILE A 503 7.03 8.32 -4.35
CA ILE A 503 7.52 7.09 -3.72
C ILE A 503 8.72 7.37 -2.83
N ALA A 504 9.66 8.20 -3.30
CA ALA A 504 10.79 8.65 -2.50
C ALA A 504 10.29 9.33 -1.22
N PHE A 505 9.36 10.28 -1.37
CA PHE A 505 8.77 10.98 -0.25
C PHE A 505 8.00 10.04 0.66
N GLY A 506 7.13 9.17 0.16
CA GLY A 506 6.35 8.21 0.94
C GLY A 506 7.22 7.23 1.71
N LEU A 507 8.29 6.71 1.10
CA LEU A 507 9.26 5.85 1.78
C LEU A 507 10.06 6.60 2.85
N ILE A 508 10.49 7.83 2.56
CA ILE A 508 11.17 8.69 3.54
C ILE A 508 10.21 9.08 4.67
N TRP A 509 8.97 9.42 4.33
CA TRP A 509 7.92 9.85 5.24
C TRP A 509 7.53 8.71 6.17
N ASP A 510 7.29 7.51 5.64
CA ASP A 510 7.07 6.30 6.44
C ASP A 510 8.29 6.03 7.35
N ALA A 511 9.51 6.08 6.82
CA ALA A 511 10.74 5.92 7.61
C ALA A 511 10.88 6.93 8.76
N LEU A 512 10.39 8.16 8.56
CA LEU A 512 10.41 9.22 9.54
C LEU A 512 9.23 9.16 10.53
N THR A 513 8.14 8.47 10.18
CA THR A 513 6.91 8.43 10.99
C THR A 513 6.66 7.07 11.68
N ILE A 514 7.45 6.04 11.38
CA ILE A 514 7.31 4.66 11.87
C ILE A 514 7.49 4.47 13.39
N GLY A 515 8.05 5.44 14.10
CA GLY A 515 8.38 5.39 15.52
C GLY A 515 7.20 4.94 16.39
N GLY A 516 5.98 5.27 15.99
CA GLY A 516 4.75 4.78 16.62
C GLY A 516 4.65 3.25 16.68
N TRP A 517 5.13 2.50 15.69
CA TRP A 517 5.13 1.02 15.68
C TRP A 517 6.47 0.43 16.14
N ALA A 518 7.57 0.99 15.63
CA ALA A 518 8.92 0.48 15.87
C ALA A 518 9.35 0.62 17.34
N ASN A 519 8.85 1.64 18.05
CA ASN A 519 9.22 1.90 19.44
C ASN A 519 8.44 1.03 20.45
N ARG A 520 7.33 0.40 20.05
CA ARG A 520 6.54 -0.47 20.93
C ARG A 520 7.19 -1.85 21.01
N GLY A 521 7.59 -2.29 22.21
CA GLY A 521 8.06 -3.65 22.44
C GLY A 521 6.93 -4.62 22.76
N SER A 522 7.02 -5.87 22.28
CA SER A 522 6.22 -7.00 22.80
C SER A 522 7.11 -8.21 23.06
N PRO A 523 6.68 -9.18 23.91
CA PRO A 523 7.48 -10.37 24.20
C PRO A 523 7.82 -11.19 22.94
N ALA A 524 6.88 -11.27 22.00
CA ALA A 524 7.07 -11.95 20.72
C ALA A 524 7.80 -11.11 19.66
N LEU A 525 7.91 -9.78 19.84
CA LEU A 525 8.55 -8.91 18.88
C LEU A 525 9.24 -7.76 19.63
N PRO A 526 10.45 -8.01 20.18
CA PRO A 526 11.20 -7.01 20.92
C PRO A 526 11.46 -5.77 20.07
N ARG A 527 11.57 -4.60 20.73
CA ARG A 527 11.77 -3.31 20.05
C ARG A 527 12.92 -3.34 19.03
N LEU A 528 14.05 -3.93 19.42
CA LEU A 528 15.22 -4.00 18.54
C LEU A 528 14.97 -4.87 17.29
N SER A 529 14.32 -6.02 17.48
CA SER A 529 13.93 -6.90 16.38
C SER A 529 12.99 -6.20 15.40
N ARG A 530 12.05 -5.38 15.90
CA ARG A 530 11.15 -4.57 15.05
C ARG A 530 11.91 -3.58 14.20
N ILE A 531 12.84 -2.84 14.79
CA ILE A 531 13.64 -1.84 14.07
C ILE A 531 14.48 -2.51 12.98
N PHE A 532 15.12 -3.64 13.27
CA PHE A 532 15.93 -4.37 12.28
C PHE A 532 15.07 -4.98 11.17
N LEU A 533 13.93 -5.58 11.51
CA LEU A 533 12.98 -6.09 10.50
C LEU A 533 12.48 -4.96 9.60
N TYR A 534 12.14 -3.80 10.18
CA TYR A 534 11.71 -2.63 9.45
C TYR A 534 12.80 -2.11 8.51
N LEU A 535 14.03 -1.90 9.03
CA LEU A 535 15.15 -1.45 8.20
C LEU A 535 15.43 -2.40 7.05
N GLY A 536 15.45 -3.72 7.31
CA GLY A 536 15.60 -4.71 6.25
C GLY A 536 14.50 -4.60 5.21
N TYR A 537 13.26 -4.50 5.66
CA TYR A 537 12.07 -4.40 4.82
C TYR A 537 12.05 -3.14 3.94
N VAL A 538 12.28 -1.96 4.51
CA VAL A 538 12.26 -0.72 3.74
C VAL A 538 13.46 -0.61 2.81
N LEU A 539 14.65 -1.09 3.23
CA LEU A 539 15.79 -1.20 2.33
C LEU A 539 15.43 -2.10 1.13
N PHE A 540 14.78 -3.25 1.33
CA PHE A 540 14.28 -4.07 0.22
C PHE A 540 13.40 -3.27 -0.73
N THR A 541 12.37 -2.60 -0.21
CA THR A 541 11.44 -1.83 -1.04
C THR A 541 12.16 -0.75 -1.84
N VAL A 542 13.03 0.04 -1.22
CA VAL A 542 13.76 1.12 -1.91
C VAL A 542 14.73 0.54 -2.96
N ILE A 543 15.43 -0.57 -2.65
CA ILE A 543 16.33 -1.22 -3.61
C ILE A 543 15.56 -1.68 -4.85
N LEU A 544 14.38 -2.29 -4.67
CA LEU A 544 13.57 -2.79 -5.78
C LEU A 544 13.05 -1.64 -6.64
N VAL A 545 12.50 -0.60 -6.02
CA VAL A 545 12.02 0.57 -6.76
C VAL A 545 13.19 1.23 -7.52
N ASN A 546 14.36 1.37 -6.89
CA ASN A 546 15.52 1.94 -7.55
C ASN A 546 16.01 1.08 -8.72
N TRP A 547 16.00 -0.26 -8.58
CA TRP A 547 16.31 -1.16 -9.69
C TRP A 547 15.34 -0.98 -10.87
N MET A 548 14.03 -1.00 -10.61
CA MET A 548 13.02 -0.89 -11.68
C MET A 548 13.10 0.44 -12.42
N LEU A 549 13.36 1.53 -11.69
CA LEU A 549 13.56 2.85 -12.28
C LEU A 549 14.85 2.96 -13.08
N THR A 550 15.97 2.46 -12.54
CA THR A 550 17.28 2.50 -13.24
C THR A 550 17.27 1.65 -14.50
N ALA A 551 16.56 0.52 -14.48
CA ALA A 551 16.32 -0.32 -15.64
C ALA A 551 15.34 0.28 -16.66
N HIS A 552 14.57 1.31 -16.28
CA HIS A 552 13.42 1.85 -17.02
C HIS A 552 12.35 0.81 -17.35
N ASN A 553 12.18 -0.21 -16.50
CA ASN A 553 11.23 -1.27 -16.76
C ASN A 553 9.80 -0.77 -16.52
N LEU A 554 9.21 -0.13 -17.53
CA LEU A 554 7.97 0.67 -17.43
C LEU A 554 6.81 -0.12 -16.82
N SER A 555 6.67 -1.42 -17.14
CA SER A 555 5.61 -2.25 -16.58
C SER A 555 5.72 -2.41 -15.07
N TYR A 556 6.93 -2.62 -14.55
CA TYR A 556 7.16 -2.69 -13.11
C TYR A 556 7.18 -1.32 -12.47
N VAL A 557 7.74 -0.30 -13.13
CA VAL A 557 7.67 1.08 -12.66
C VAL A 557 6.21 1.45 -12.41
N GLU A 558 5.31 1.29 -13.39
CA GLU A 558 3.86 1.51 -13.23
C GLU A 558 3.26 0.69 -12.08
N THR A 559 3.64 -0.60 -11.99
CA THR A 559 3.20 -1.49 -10.89
C THR A 559 3.57 -0.92 -9.51
N PHE A 560 4.80 -0.42 -9.36
CA PHE A 560 5.35 0.07 -8.09
C PHE A 560 5.00 1.53 -7.80
N THR A 561 4.75 2.35 -8.82
CA THR A 561 4.51 3.79 -8.69
C THR A 561 3.04 4.18 -8.61
N GLY A 562 2.13 3.33 -9.11
CA GLY A 562 0.70 3.62 -9.14
C GLY A 562 -0.16 2.40 -8.84
N ASP A 563 -0.03 1.33 -9.63
CA ASP A 563 -1.03 0.26 -9.62
C ASP A 563 -1.11 -0.48 -8.29
N ALA A 564 0.01 -0.74 -7.62
CA ALA A 564 -0.01 -1.43 -6.33
C ALA A 564 -0.66 -0.57 -5.23
N ALA A 565 -0.42 0.75 -5.24
CA ALA A 565 -1.03 1.68 -4.31
C ALA A 565 -2.54 1.84 -4.57
N ILE A 566 -2.94 1.95 -5.85
CA ILE A 566 -4.34 1.97 -6.28
C ILE A 566 -5.03 0.64 -5.96
N SER A 567 -4.34 -0.48 -6.16
CA SER A 567 -4.82 -1.81 -5.79
C SER A 567 -5.05 -1.90 -4.29
N GLY A 568 -4.11 -1.39 -3.49
CA GLY A 568 -4.26 -1.22 -2.06
C GLY A 568 -5.45 -0.35 -1.68
N LEU A 569 -5.60 0.79 -2.34
CA LEU A 569 -6.72 1.72 -2.11
C LEU A 569 -8.04 1.03 -2.44
N ASN A 570 -8.14 0.32 -3.56
CA ASN A 570 -9.35 -0.44 -3.91
C ASN A 570 -9.63 -1.57 -2.93
N MET A 571 -8.58 -2.25 -2.45
CA MET A 571 -8.69 -3.43 -1.61
C MET A 571 -9.02 -3.10 -0.15
N VAL A 572 -8.32 -2.14 0.47
CA VAL A 572 -8.44 -1.84 1.91
C VAL A 572 -8.85 -0.41 2.21
N GLY A 573 -8.54 0.55 1.33
CA GLY A 573 -8.80 1.98 1.56
C GLY A 573 -10.24 2.44 1.23
N LYS A 574 -10.79 2.08 0.07
CA LYS A 574 -12.17 2.37 -0.34
C LYS A 574 -13.19 1.76 0.63
N PRO A 575 -13.04 0.49 1.10
CA PRO A 575 -13.89 -0.04 2.14
C PRO A 575 -13.88 0.78 3.44
N LEU A 576 -12.71 1.30 3.86
CA LEU A 576 -12.62 2.22 4.99
C LEU A 576 -13.42 3.51 4.72
N LEU A 577 -13.20 4.16 3.58
CA LEU A 577 -13.90 5.40 3.23
C LEU A 577 -15.42 5.20 3.14
N TYR A 578 -15.86 4.08 2.58
CA TYR A 578 -17.29 3.76 2.48
C TYR A 578 -17.93 3.48 3.84
N ALA A 579 -17.20 2.84 4.76
CA ALA A 579 -17.62 2.74 6.16
C ALA A 579 -17.71 4.11 6.83
N LEU A 580 -16.71 4.99 6.59
CA LEU A 580 -16.70 6.36 7.12
C LEU A 580 -17.85 7.21 6.58
N PHE A 581 -18.19 7.12 5.29
CA PHE A 581 -19.33 7.82 4.70
C PHE A 581 -20.64 7.54 5.47
N LEU A 582 -20.86 6.27 5.83
CA LEU A 582 -22.05 5.85 6.57
C LEU A 582 -22.02 6.31 8.03
N VAL A 583 -20.84 6.29 8.66
CA VAL A 583 -20.67 6.78 10.04
C VAL A 583 -20.91 8.29 10.10
N ILE A 584 -20.26 9.07 9.23
CA ILE A 584 -20.37 10.53 9.17
C ILE A 584 -21.83 10.96 8.94
N LEU A 585 -22.50 10.36 7.95
CA LEU A 585 -23.91 10.69 7.63
C LEU A 585 -24.90 10.14 8.66
N GLY A 586 -24.51 9.09 9.39
CA GLY A 586 -25.34 8.41 10.39
C GLY A 586 -25.29 9.01 11.80
N GLN A 587 -24.44 10.01 12.05
CA GLN A 587 -24.34 10.65 13.36
C GLN A 587 -25.64 11.38 13.76
N PRO A 588 -26.04 11.33 15.05
CA PRO A 588 -27.17 12.11 15.55
C PRO A 588 -26.89 13.63 15.47
N ASP A 589 -27.95 14.45 15.48
CA ASP A 589 -27.82 15.90 15.50
C ASP A 589 -27.48 16.37 16.93
N GLU A 590 -26.43 17.18 17.10
CA GLU A 590 -26.03 17.70 18.42
C GLU A 590 -27.14 18.57 19.05
N ALA A 591 -28.02 19.17 18.24
CA ALA A 591 -29.17 19.95 18.71
C ALA A 591 -30.21 19.13 19.49
N ARG A 592 -30.40 17.83 19.17
CA ARG A 592 -31.36 16.96 19.86
C ARG A 592 -30.88 16.46 21.22
N GLU A 593 -29.57 16.45 21.46
CA GLU A 593 -29.01 16.05 22.75
C GLU A 593 -29.16 17.15 23.81
N ARG A 594 -29.12 18.42 23.43
CA ARG A 594 -29.36 19.52 24.38
C ARG A 594 -30.78 19.47 24.95
N ASP A 595 -31.78 19.18 24.11
CA ASP A 595 -33.18 19.11 24.52
C ASP A 595 -33.51 17.86 25.37
N ASN A 596 -32.73 16.78 25.24
CA ASN A 596 -32.91 15.55 26.03
C ASN A 596 -32.13 15.55 27.36
N VAL A 597 -31.18 16.47 27.55
CA VAL A 597 -30.44 16.64 28.83
C VAL A 597 -31.12 17.70 29.72
N THR A 598 -31.99 18.53 29.15
CA THR A 598 -32.78 19.54 29.87
C THR A 598 -34.22 19.12 30.16
N ALA A 599 -34.62 17.91 29.76
CA ALA A 599 -35.90 17.26 30.12
C ALA A 599 -35.63 16.11 31.08
#